data_AF-A0A2V8DXA5-F1
#
_entry.id   AF-A0A2V8DXA5-F1
#
_cell.length_a   1.000
_cell.length_b   1.000
_cell.length_c   1.000
_cell.angle_alpha   90.00
_cell.angle_beta   90.00
_cell.angle_gamma   90.00
#
_symmetry.space_group_name_H-M   'P 1'
#
loop_
_entity.id
_entity.type
_entity.pdbx_description
1 polymer ?
#
loop_
_entity_poly.entity_id
_entity_poly.type
_entity_poly.pdbx_seq_one_letter_code
_entity_poly.pdbx_strand_id
1 'polypeptide(L)'
;MTETLTPSRLWKRMTGDKRLQAARAFWHDEQAADDQLQAVLLIAQQKKFRPKTVVSLEEERKARHLASLPTLPDALAAKALIVYHLAEQRAMMGAFLDSLGIAHENGLIQEDKVTPDPAKVAPAATQLAQQFPAADVSVYLNTLLYQGAETWEALRGLPELQGLTV
;
A
#
# COMPACT_ATOMS: atom_id res chain seq x y z
N MET A 1 -7.45 -12.50 19.97
CA MET A 1 -7.87 -12.70 18.57
C MET A 1 -6.93 -11.89 17.70
N THR A 2 -6.01 -12.54 16.99
CA THR A 2 -5.16 -11.87 15.98
C THR A 2 -6.06 -11.54 14.79
N GLU A 3 -6.53 -10.29 14.70
CA GLU A 3 -7.33 -9.85 13.56
C GLU A 3 -6.52 -10.00 12.26
N THR A 4 -7.11 -10.68 11.27
CA THR A 4 -6.51 -10.84 9.93
C THR A 4 -6.24 -9.47 9.29
N LEU A 5 -4.98 -9.19 8.96
CA LEU A 5 -4.62 -7.96 8.25
C LEU A 5 -5.23 -8.00 6.83
N THR A 6 -6.03 -6.98 6.47
CA THR A 6 -6.60 -6.81 5.13
C THR A 6 -6.20 -5.45 4.53
N PRO A 7 -6.22 -5.29 3.21
CA PRO A 7 -5.96 -4.01 2.55
C PRO A 7 -6.83 -2.86 3.11
N SER A 8 -8.13 -3.11 3.32
CA SER A 8 -9.06 -2.10 3.87
C SER A 8 -8.68 -1.66 5.28
N ARG A 9 -8.25 -2.62 6.12
CA ARG A 9 -7.77 -2.34 7.48
C ARG A 9 -6.47 -1.54 7.45
N LEU A 10 -5.55 -1.88 6.53
CA LEU A 10 -4.31 -1.13 6.37
C LEU A 10 -4.57 0.31 5.93
N TRP A 11 -5.43 0.51 4.92
CA TRP A 11 -5.89 1.83 4.49
C TRP A 11 -6.45 2.65 5.66
N LYS A 12 -7.31 2.05 6.48
CA LYS A 12 -7.91 2.72 7.64
C LYS A 12 -6.88 3.17 8.68
N ARG A 13 -5.77 2.44 8.83
CA ARG A 13 -4.68 2.76 9.77
C ARG A 13 -3.74 3.85 9.25
N MET A 14 -3.74 4.15 7.95
CA MET A 14 -2.91 5.21 7.38
C MET A 14 -3.38 6.61 7.82
N THR A 15 -2.42 7.51 8.01
CA THR A 15 -2.71 8.93 8.24
C THR A 15 -3.42 9.54 7.03
N GLY A 16 -4.09 10.68 7.23
CA GLY A 16 -4.77 11.41 6.14
C GLY A 16 -3.82 11.75 4.99
N ASP A 17 -2.61 12.20 5.32
CA ASP A 17 -1.60 12.58 4.33
C ASP A 17 -1.12 11.37 3.49
N LYS A 18 -0.90 10.22 4.14
CA LYS A 18 -0.52 8.99 3.43
C LYS A 18 -1.65 8.48 2.54
N ARG A 19 -2.90 8.53 3.00
CA ARG A 19 -4.06 8.22 2.16
C ARG A 19 -4.18 9.15 0.96
N LEU A 20 -3.85 10.44 1.13
CA LEU A 20 -3.83 11.41 0.04
C LEU A 20 -2.72 11.12 -0.97
N GLN A 21 -1.51 10.79 -0.52
CA GLN A 21 -0.41 10.37 -1.41
C GLN A 21 -0.79 9.13 -2.21
N ALA A 22 -1.30 8.09 -1.54
CA ALA A 22 -1.77 6.87 -2.21
C ALA A 22 -2.92 7.14 -3.19
N ALA A 23 -3.87 7.99 -2.82
CA ALA A 23 -4.97 8.38 -3.70
C ALA A 23 -4.48 9.15 -4.93
N ARG A 24 -3.49 10.05 -4.79
CA ARG A 24 -2.89 10.76 -5.94
C ARG A 24 -2.22 9.80 -6.90
N ALA A 25 -1.36 8.92 -6.38
CA ALA A 25 -0.70 7.88 -7.18
C ALA A 25 -1.73 7.02 -7.92
N PHE A 26 -2.80 6.61 -7.23
CA PHE A 26 -3.91 5.83 -7.82
C PHE A 26 -4.61 6.52 -9.00
N TRP A 27 -4.87 7.84 -8.92
CA TRP A 27 -5.51 8.56 -10.03
C TRP A 27 -4.56 8.84 -11.19
N HIS A 28 -3.25 8.89 -10.93
CA HIS A 28 -2.24 9.10 -11.97
C HIS A 28 -1.87 7.81 -12.72
N ASP A 29 -2.17 6.64 -12.16
CA ASP A 29 -1.87 5.35 -12.79
C ASP A 29 -2.83 5.02 -13.94
N GLU A 30 -2.33 5.09 -15.18
CA GLU A 30 -3.06 4.72 -16.39
C GLU A 30 -3.49 3.24 -16.41
N GLN A 31 -2.79 2.37 -15.68
CA GLN A 31 -3.11 0.94 -15.55
C GLN A 31 -4.19 0.66 -14.50
N ALA A 32 -4.76 1.70 -13.87
CA ALA A 32 -5.80 1.59 -12.87
C ALA A 32 -7.20 1.98 -13.38
N ALA A 33 -7.41 2.14 -14.69
CA ALA A 33 -8.64 2.70 -15.27
C ALA A 33 -9.94 2.03 -14.77
N ASP A 34 -9.99 0.69 -14.69
CA ASP A 34 -11.18 -0.03 -14.21
C ASP A 34 -11.42 0.20 -12.72
N ASP A 35 -10.35 0.14 -11.90
CA ASP A 35 -10.42 0.44 -10.47
C ASP A 35 -10.82 1.90 -10.21
N GLN A 36 -10.33 2.82 -11.03
CA GLN A 36 -10.66 4.24 -10.98
C GLN A 36 -12.16 4.48 -11.25
N LEU A 37 -12.75 3.73 -12.18
CA LEU A 37 -14.19 3.76 -12.40
C LEU A 37 -14.96 3.25 -11.16
N GLN A 38 -14.49 2.18 -10.51
CA GLN A 38 -15.08 1.72 -9.24
C GLN A 38 -14.95 2.77 -8.13
N ALA A 39 -13.80 3.44 -8.04
CA ALA A 39 -13.59 4.54 -7.09
C ALA A 39 -14.53 5.73 -7.35
N VAL A 40 -14.77 6.07 -8.62
CA VAL A 40 -15.76 7.09 -9.02
C VAL A 40 -17.15 6.75 -8.48
N LEU A 41 -17.60 5.50 -8.68
CA LEU A 41 -18.91 5.04 -8.20
C LEU A 41 -18.99 5.06 -6.66
N LEU A 42 -17.93 4.62 -5.99
CA LEU A 42 -17.84 4.64 -4.53
C LEU A 42 -17.91 6.07 -3.99
N ILE A 43 -17.13 7.00 -4.54
CA ILE A 43 -17.16 8.41 -4.14
C ILE A 43 -18.55 9.00 -4.39
N ALA A 44 -19.15 8.72 -5.55
CA ALA A 44 -20.49 9.20 -5.88
C ALA A 44 -21.52 8.75 -4.83
N GLN A 45 -21.50 7.46 -4.46
CA GLN A 45 -22.36 6.91 -3.42
C GLN A 45 -22.12 7.57 -2.06
N GLN A 46 -20.87 7.62 -1.61
CA GLN A 46 -20.52 8.10 -0.26
C GLN A 46 -20.70 9.61 -0.08
N LYS A 47 -20.48 10.39 -1.15
CA LYS A 47 -20.65 11.86 -1.14
C LYS A 47 -22.01 12.31 -1.68
N LYS A 48 -22.88 11.37 -2.06
CA LYS A 48 -24.21 11.62 -2.67
C LYS A 48 -24.13 12.49 -3.93
N PHE A 49 -23.05 12.32 -4.71
CA PHE A 49 -22.91 12.95 -6.01
C PHE A 49 -23.51 12.07 -7.11
N ARG A 50 -23.87 12.69 -8.23
CA ARG A 50 -24.10 11.92 -9.46
C ARG A 50 -22.75 11.38 -9.97
N PRO A 51 -22.65 10.14 -10.47
CA PRO A 51 -21.38 9.61 -10.99
C PRO A 51 -20.72 10.53 -12.02
N LYS A 52 -21.50 11.10 -12.93
CA LYS A 52 -21.01 12.07 -13.93
C LYS A 52 -20.31 13.30 -13.29
N THR A 53 -20.79 13.76 -12.15
CA THR A 53 -20.15 14.86 -11.40
C THR A 53 -18.77 14.46 -10.90
N VAL A 54 -18.60 13.21 -10.44
CA VAL A 54 -17.31 12.72 -9.95
C VAL A 54 -16.34 12.51 -11.11
N VAL A 55 -16.81 11.96 -12.23
CA VAL A 55 -16.01 11.80 -13.47
C VAL A 55 -15.41 13.13 -13.90
N SER A 56 -16.20 14.21 -13.86
CA SER A 56 -15.76 15.56 -14.28
C SER A 56 -14.91 16.31 -13.26
N LEU A 57 -14.58 15.73 -12.10
CA LEU A 57 -13.67 16.39 -11.15
C LEU A 57 -12.23 16.23 -11.62
N GLU A 58 -11.43 17.27 -11.36
CA GLU A 58 -9.97 17.20 -11.44
C GLU A 58 -9.42 16.08 -10.55
N GLU A 59 -8.34 15.43 -10.98
CA GLU A 59 -7.71 14.29 -10.29
C GLU A 59 -7.41 14.61 -8.83
N GLU A 60 -6.85 15.78 -8.54
CA GLU A 60 -6.53 16.20 -7.17
C GLU A 60 -7.79 16.25 -6.27
N ARG A 61 -8.95 16.62 -6.83
CA ARG A 61 -10.20 16.63 -6.09
C ARG A 61 -10.73 15.21 -5.89
N LYS A 62 -10.60 14.33 -6.90
CA LYS A 62 -10.91 12.90 -6.76
C LYS A 62 -10.02 12.25 -5.69
N ALA A 63 -8.72 12.58 -5.65
CA ALA A 63 -7.77 12.09 -4.67
C ALA A 63 -8.18 12.47 -3.25
N ARG A 64 -8.53 13.74 -3.01
CA ARG A 64 -9.04 14.20 -1.71
C ARG A 64 -10.32 13.49 -1.29
N HIS A 65 -11.25 13.27 -2.23
CA HIS A 65 -12.46 12.53 -1.91
C HIS A 65 -12.18 11.07 -1.54
N LEU A 66 -11.34 10.37 -2.31
CA LEU A 66 -10.94 8.99 -2.03
C LEU A 66 -10.22 8.88 -0.68
N ALA A 67 -9.22 9.74 -0.44
CA ALA A 67 -8.46 9.80 0.81
C ALA A 67 -9.33 10.09 2.04
N SER A 68 -10.41 10.86 1.86
CA SER A 68 -11.35 11.15 2.95
C SER A 68 -12.20 9.94 3.37
N LEU A 69 -12.27 8.88 2.57
CA LEU A 69 -13.03 7.68 2.92
C LEU A 69 -12.24 6.87 3.97
N PRO A 70 -12.82 6.60 5.16
CA PRO A 70 -12.13 5.88 6.23
C PRO A 70 -11.87 4.40 5.88
N THR A 71 -12.68 3.85 4.98
CA THR A 71 -12.60 2.46 4.53
C THR A 71 -12.86 2.43 3.03
N LEU A 72 -12.12 1.58 2.33
CA LEU A 72 -12.37 1.21 0.94
C LEU A 72 -12.76 -0.28 0.89
N PRO A 73 -13.38 -0.77 -0.19
CA PRO A 73 -13.41 -2.20 -0.49
C PRO A 73 -11.99 -2.77 -0.64
N ASP A 74 -11.77 -4.03 -0.26
CA ASP A 74 -10.42 -4.62 -0.20
C ASP A 74 -9.68 -4.57 -1.56
N ALA A 75 -10.38 -4.83 -2.67
CA ALA A 75 -9.78 -4.75 -4.00
C ALA A 75 -9.25 -3.34 -4.32
N LEU A 76 -10.04 -2.31 -4.01
CA LEU A 76 -9.66 -0.92 -4.27
C LEU A 76 -8.55 -0.45 -3.33
N ALA A 77 -8.61 -0.84 -2.05
CA ALA A 77 -7.52 -0.59 -1.11
C ALA A 77 -6.22 -1.27 -1.56
N ALA A 78 -6.28 -2.54 -2.02
CA ALA A 78 -5.13 -3.26 -2.50
C ALA A 78 -4.48 -2.58 -3.71
N LYS A 79 -5.28 -2.16 -4.71
CA LYS A 79 -4.78 -1.42 -5.87
C LYS A 79 -4.16 -0.08 -5.46
N ALA A 80 -4.83 0.72 -4.64
CA ALA A 80 -4.30 2.02 -4.19
C ALA A 80 -2.97 1.87 -3.42
N LEU A 81 -2.85 0.83 -2.59
CA LEU A 81 -1.61 0.51 -1.88
C LEU A 81 -0.51 0.07 -2.85
N ILE A 82 -0.78 -0.83 -3.80
CA ILE A 82 0.22 -1.26 -4.79
C ILE A 82 0.76 -0.07 -5.58
N VAL A 83 -0.14 0.76 -6.11
CA VAL A 83 0.24 1.94 -6.90
C VAL A 83 1.03 2.95 -6.06
N TYR A 84 0.63 3.17 -4.80
CA TYR A 84 1.40 3.99 -3.86
C TYR A 84 2.84 3.53 -3.73
N HIS A 85 3.07 2.22 -3.53
CA HIS A 85 4.44 1.71 -3.37
C HIS A 85 5.26 1.87 -4.64
N LEU A 86 4.67 1.59 -5.80
CA LEU A 86 5.34 1.68 -7.09
C LEU A 86 5.62 3.12 -7.54
N ALA A 87 4.82 4.08 -7.11
CA ALA A 87 5.03 5.50 -7.41
C ALA A 87 6.00 6.16 -6.42
N GLU A 88 5.81 5.93 -5.12
CA GLU A 88 6.42 6.75 -4.07
C GLU A 88 7.51 6.00 -3.27
N GLN A 89 7.53 4.67 -3.29
CA GLN A 89 8.31 3.87 -2.34
C GLN A 89 9.30 2.89 -3.02
N ARG A 90 9.61 3.05 -4.31
CA ARG A 90 10.53 2.14 -5.03
C ARG A 90 11.89 2.00 -4.39
N ALA A 91 12.45 3.09 -3.87
CA ALA A 91 13.75 3.05 -3.18
C ALA A 91 13.70 2.17 -1.92
N MET A 92 12.61 2.25 -1.15
CA MET A 92 12.39 1.42 0.03
C MET A 92 12.19 -0.05 -0.35
N MET A 93 11.40 -0.32 -1.40
CA MET A 93 11.19 -1.67 -1.92
C MET A 93 12.51 -2.32 -2.36
N GLY A 94 13.32 -1.58 -3.12
CA GLY A 94 14.64 -2.04 -3.56
C GLY A 94 15.56 -2.33 -2.38
N ALA A 95 15.72 -1.38 -1.45
CA ALA A 95 16.57 -1.56 -0.27
C ALA A 95 16.21 -2.80 0.56
N PHE A 96 14.92 -3.13 0.68
CA PHE A 96 14.48 -4.35 1.34
C PHE A 96 14.91 -5.60 0.57
N LEU A 97 14.62 -5.65 -0.73
CA LEU A 97 14.93 -6.80 -1.58
C LEU A 97 16.44 -7.01 -1.70
N ASP A 98 17.22 -5.93 -1.82
CA ASP A 98 18.69 -5.95 -1.79
C ASP A 98 19.22 -6.57 -0.49
N SER A 99 18.68 -6.16 0.66
CA SER A 99 19.11 -6.70 1.96
C SER A 99 18.82 -8.19 2.14
N LEU A 100 17.82 -8.71 1.42
CA LEU A 100 17.49 -10.13 1.38
C LEU A 100 18.30 -10.89 0.31
N GLY A 101 18.95 -10.18 -0.60
CA GLY A 101 19.62 -10.74 -1.77
C GLY A 101 18.63 -11.26 -2.83
N ILE A 102 17.43 -10.67 -2.91
CA ILE A 102 16.40 -11.02 -3.90
C ILE A 102 16.56 -10.16 -5.14
N ALA A 103 16.70 -10.81 -6.30
CA ALA A 103 16.79 -10.12 -7.58
C ALA A 103 15.52 -9.32 -7.88
N HIS A 104 15.69 -8.04 -8.20
CA HIS A 104 14.58 -7.14 -8.48
C HIS A 104 14.96 -6.10 -9.53
N GLU A 105 13.95 -5.52 -10.17
CA GLU A 105 14.10 -4.35 -11.03
C GLU A 105 13.21 -3.24 -10.49
N ASN A 106 13.83 -2.16 -10.01
CA ASN A 106 13.11 -1.01 -9.46
C ASN A 106 12.04 -1.39 -8.40
N GLY A 107 12.38 -2.32 -7.49
CA GLY A 107 11.49 -2.83 -6.44
C GLY A 107 10.53 -3.95 -6.86
N LEU A 108 10.49 -4.33 -8.13
CA LEU A 108 9.68 -5.45 -8.62
C LEU A 108 10.52 -6.73 -8.65
N ILE A 109 10.03 -7.76 -7.98
CA ILE A 109 10.63 -9.10 -7.98
C ILE A 109 10.56 -9.65 -9.40
N GLN A 110 11.69 -10.16 -9.91
CA GLN A 110 11.81 -10.68 -11.27
C GLN A 110 11.37 -12.15 -11.40
N GLU A 111 11.37 -12.88 -10.28
CA GLU A 111 11.00 -14.29 -10.22
C GLU A 111 9.55 -14.48 -9.78
N ASP A 112 8.82 -15.39 -10.42
CA ASP A 112 7.42 -15.68 -10.08
C ASP A 112 7.24 -16.22 -8.66
N LYS A 113 8.30 -16.79 -8.07
CA LYS A 113 8.28 -17.32 -6.71
C LYS A 113 9.63 -17.09 -6.02
N VAL A 114 9.60 -16.28 -4.97
CA VAL A 114 10.74 -16.11 -4.06
C VAL A 114 10.42 -16.72 -2.69
N THR A 115 11.46 -17.24 -2.05
CA THR A 115 11.41 -17.71 -0.66
C THR A 115 12.53 -17.02 0.09
N PRO A 116 12.26 -15.93 0.85
CA PRO A 116 13.30 -15.24 1.60
C PRO A 116 13.86 -16.16 2.68
N ASP A 117 15.16 -16.03 2.96
CA ASP A 117 15.77 -16.65 4.14
C ASP A 117 15.14 -16.02 5.40
N PRO A 118 14.40 -16.78 6.23
CA PRO A 118 13.73 -16.23 7.41
C PRO A 118 14.68 -15.52 8.38
N ALA A 119 15.94 -15.96 8.44
CA ALA A 119 16.95 -15.36 9.32
C ALA A 119 17.36 -13.95 8.86
N LYS A 120 17.15 -13.59 7.59
CA LYS A 120 17.48 -12.27 7.03
C LYS A 120 16.33 -11.27 7.12
N VAL A 121 15.08 -11.74 7.26
CA VAL A 121 13.88 -10.89 7.21
C VAL A 121 13.83 -9.88 8.36
N ALA A 122 14.10 -10.29 9.59
CA ALA A 122 14.09 -9.36 10.73
C ALA A 122 15.21 -8.31 10.65
N PRO A 123 16.50 -8.68 10.39
CA PRO A 123 17.55 -7.69 10.16
C PRO A 123 17.24 -6.70 9.02
N ALA A 124 16.67 -7.19 7.91
CA ALA A 124 16.26 -6.36 6.78
C ALA A 124 15.18 -5.33 7.16
N ALA A 125 14.17 -5.75 7.93
CA ALA A 125 13.12 -4.87 8.43
C ALA A 125 13.68 -3.79 9.38
N THR A 126 14.58 -4.16 10.28
CA THR A 126 15.23 -3.20 11.18
C THR A 126 16.11 -2.22 10.40
N GLN A 127 16.83 -2.68 9.38
CA GLN A 127 17.64 -1.83 8.52
C GLN A 127 16.80 -0.82 7.73
N LEU A 128 15.64 -1.23 7.23
CA LEU A 128 14.66 -0.32 6.61
C LEU A 128 14.22 0.79 7.57
N ALA A 129 13.87 0.41 8.80
CA ALA A 129 13.38 1.34 9.82
C ALA A 129 14.41 2.42 10.22
N GLN A 130 15.70 2.20 9.95
CA GLN A 130 16.76 3.18 10.14
C GLN A 130 16.89 4.17 8.97
N GLN A 131 16.40 3.81 7.79
CA GLN A 131 16.58 4.59 6.55
C GLN A 131 15.31 5.31 6.10
N PHE A 132 14.14 4.77 6.45
CA PHE A 132 12.86 5.26 5.98
C PHE A 132 11.92 5.59 7.15
N PRO A 133 10.93 6.49 6.97
CA PRO A 133 9.96 6.80 8.01
C PRO A 133 9.22 5.54 8.49
N ALA A 134 9.09 5.37 9.81
CA ALA A 134 8.49 4.17 10.41
C ALA A 134 7.07 3.85 9.88
N ALA A 135 6.28 4.89 9.58
CA ALA A 135 4.95 4.71 9.02
C ALA A 135 4.97 4.20 7.57
N ASP A 136 5.99 4.53 6.76
CA ASP A 136 6.16 3.98 5.41
C ASP A 136 6.61 2.53 5.45
N VAL A 137 7.60 2.23 6.29
CA VAL A 137 8.08 0.86 6.52
C VAL A 137 6.92 -0.03 6.97
N SER A 138 6.11 0.45 7.92
CA SER A 138 4.94 -0.27 8.39
C SER A 138 3.94 -0.55 7.27
N VAL A 139 3.59 0.44 6.43
CA VAL A 139 2.65 0.22 5.30
C VAL A 139 3.20 -0.82 4.33
N TYR A 140 4.48 -0.75 3.99
CA TYR A 140 5.11 -1.66 3.06
C TYR A 140 5.19 -3.11 3.57
N LEU A 141 5.69 -3.32 4.78
CA LEU A 141 5.81 -4.66 5.36
C LEU A 141 4.43 -5.31 5.61
N ASN A 142 3.44 -4.52 6.04
CA ASN A 142 2.05 -4.98 6.13
C ASN A 142 1.47 -5.33 4.74
N THR A 143 1.90 -4.62 3.70
CA THR A 143 1.49 -4.88 2.31
C THR A 143 2.00 -6.23 1.80
N LEU A 144 3.26 -6.55 2.06
CA LEU A 144 3.83 -7.86 1.74
C LEU A 144 3.08 -9.01 2.44
N LEU A 145 2.72 -8.83 3.71
CA LEU A 145 2.03 -9.86 4.50
C LEU A 145 0.64 -10.24 3.98
N TYR A 146 -0.15 -9.29 3.46
CA TYR A 146 -1.46 -9.64 2.91
C TYR A 146 -1.38 -10.16 1.47
N GLN A 147 -0.34 -9.79 0.70
CA GLN A 147 -0.18 -10.25 -0.68
C GLN A 147 0.43 -11.66 -0.76
N GLY A 148 1.38 -11.97 0.11
CA GLY A 148 2.10 -13.24 0.12
C GLY A 148 2.34 -13.72 1.54
N ALA A 149 1.26 -14.04 2.26
CA ALA A 149 1.31 -14.42 3.67
C ALA A 149 2.26 -15.59 3.97
N GLU A 150 2.37 -16.55 3.04
CA GLU A 150 3.28 -17.69 3.14
C GLU A 150 4.74 -17.28 2.90
N THR A 151 4.99 -16.50 1.84
CA THR A 151 6.33 -16.00 1.49
C THR A 151 6.92 -15.10 2.58
N TRP A 152 6.08 -14.27 3.21
CA TRP A 152 6.50 -13.21 4.11
C TRP A 152 6.15 -13.50 5.58
N GLU A 153 5.91 -14.75 5.94
CA GLU A 153 5.50 -15.15 7.29
C GLU A 153 6.48 -14.66 8.38
N ALA A 154 7.79 -14.65 8.08
CA ALA A 154 8.83 -14.19 8.99
C ALA A 154 8.73 -12.70 9.39
N LEU A 155 7.89 -11.90 8.70
CA LEU A 155 7.57 -10.53 9.13
C LEU A 155 6.65 -10.49 10.35
N ARG A 156 5.88 -11.55 10.61
CA ARG A 156 4.87 -11.55 11.69
C ARG A 156 5.53 -11.35 13.06
N GLY A 157 4.97 -10.45 13.84
CA GLY A 157 5.43 -10.16 15.20
C GLY A 157 6.57 -9.14 15.28
N LEU A 158 7.11 -8.68 14.14
CA LEU A 158 8.14 -7.64 14.13
C LEU A 158 7.57 -6.28 14.57
N PRO A 159 8.32 -5.48 15.36
CA PRO A 159 7.88 -4.17 15.84
C PRO A 159 7.65 -3.17 14.70
N GLU A 160 8.37 -3.30 13.59
CA GLU A 160 8.28 -2.43 12.41
C GLU A 160 6.88 -2.47 11.76
N LEU A 161 6.09 -3.53 12.00
CA LEU A 161 4.69 -3.60 11.57
C LEU A 161 3.76 -2.64 12.33
N GLN A 162 4.20 -2.07 13.45
CA GLN A 162 3.40 -1.22 14.34
C GLN A 162 3.62 0.28 14.10
N GLY A 163 4.44 0.68 13.13
CA GLY A 163 4.74 2.10 12.84
C GLY A 163 3.56 2.98 12.41
N LEU A 164 2.35 2.42 12.31
CA LEU A 164 1.09 3.14 12.05
C LEU A 164 0.30 3.52 13.31
N THR A 165 0.69 3.01 14.48
CA THR A 165 0.13 3.43 15.77
C THR A 165 0.98 4.56 16.33
N VAL A 166 0.38 5.76 16.40
CA VAL A 166 0.89 6.88 17.22
C VAL A 166 0.29 6.76 18.61
#